data_AF-A0A923VV24-F1
#
_entry.id   AF-A0A923VV24-F1
#
_cell.length_a   1.000
_cell.length_b   1.000
_cell.length_c   1.000
_cell.angle_alpha   90.00
_cell.angle_beta   90.00
_cell.angle_gamma   90.00
#
_symmetry.space_group_name_H-M   'P 1'
#
loop_
_entity.id
_entity.type
_entity.pdbx_description
1 polymer ?
#
loop_
_entity_poly.entity_id
_entity_poly.type
_entity_poly.pdbx_seq_one_letter_code
_entity_poly.pdbx_strand_id
1 'polypeptide(L)' 'GKASSFDLEGDLTLHGVTKKIKTKITLTQTADNVLVTSIFSVKLEDYQIKVPNIVKGKIADTAKINLKFDLEEKK' A
#
# COMPACT_ATOMS: atom_id res chain seq x y z
N GLY A 1 11.60 -5.79 -19.30
CA GLY A 1 11.40 -4.59 -18.47
C GLY A 1 12.37 -4.64 -17.31
N LYS A 2 13.04 -3.53 -17.01
CA LYS A 2 13.96 -3.45 -15.87
C LYS A 2 13.12 -3.13 -14.63
N ALA A 3 13.14 -4.03 -13.64
CA ALA A 3 12.52 -3.79 -12.34
C ALA A 3 13.52 -3.08 -11.42
N SER A 4 13.08 -2.05 -10.71
CA SER A 4 13.89 -1.27 -9.77
C SER A 4 13.10 -1.07 -8.48
N SER A 5 13.73 -1.32 -7.34
CA SER A 5 13.08 -1.22 -6.04
C SER A 5 13.51 0.06 -5.34
N PHE A 6 12.55 0.82 -4.82
CA PHE A 6 12.76 2.09 -4.13
C PHE A 6 12.04 2.09 -2.79
N ASP A 7 12.65 2.70 -1.77
CA ASP A 7 11.99 2.95 -0.50
C ASP A 7 11.18 4.25 -0.63
N LEU A 8 9.89 4.17 -0.31
CA LEU A 8 8.93 5.25 -0.43
C LEU A 8 8.37 5.54 0.96
N GLU A 9 8.50 6.80 1.38
CA GLU A 9 7.97 7.30 2.63
C GLU A 9 6.79 8.22 2.34
N GLY A 10 5.68 8.01 3.04
CA GLY A 10 4.47 8.81 2.87
C GLY A 10 3.58 8.74 4.09
N ASP A 11 2.54 9.56 4.10
CA ASP A 11 1.57 9.60 5.19
C ASP A 11 0.31 8.84 4.76
N LEU A 12 0.04 7.70 5.40
CA LEU A 12 -1.19 6.95 5.20
C LEU A 12 -2.23 7.45 6.21
N THR A 13 -3.36 7.93 5.71
CA THR A 13 -4.51 8.29 6.54
C THR A 13 -5.56 7.21 6.41
N LEU A 14 -5.88 6.53 7.52
CA LEU A 14 -6.91 5.52 7.57
C LEU A 14 -7.81 5.80 8.77
N HIS A 15 -9.12 5.90 8.53
CA HIS A 15 -10.12 6.16 9.57
C HIS A 15 -9.83 7.42 10.42
N GLY A 16 -9.31 8.48 9.78
CA GLY A 16 -8.97 9.74 10.45
C GLY A 16 -7.63 9.73 11.20
N VAL A 17 -6.94 8.59 11.27
CA VAL A 17 -5.60 8.49 11.84
C VAL A 17 -4.57 8.57 10.71
N THR A 18 -3.73 9.60 10.73
CA THR A 18 -2.59 9.75 9.83
C THR A 18 -1.32 9.17 10.46
N LYS A 19 -0.66 8.25 9.76
CA LYS A 19 0.60 7.64 10.17
C LYS A 19 1.60 7.70 9.03
N LYS A 20 2.84 8.06 9.36
CA LYS A 20 3.95 7.97 8.44
C LYS A 20 4.32 6.50 8.23
N ILE A 21 4.25 6.05 6.98
CA ILE A 21 4.62 4.69 6.59
C ILE A 21 5.81 4.73 5.65
N LYS A 22 6.66 3.71 5.75
CA LYS A 22 7.75 3.45 4.83
C LYS A 22 7.49 2.12 4.16
N THR A 23 7.32 2.14 2.84
CA THR A 23 7.07 0.93 2.05
C THR A 23 8.09 0.84 0.92
N LYS A 24 8.41 -0.39 0.52
CA LYS A 24 9.23 -0.62 -0.67
C LYS A 24 8.30 -0.75 -1.88
N ILE A 25 8.58 0.02 -2.92
CA ILE A 25 7.89 -0.06 -4.19
C ILE A 25 8.79 -0.69 -5.23
N THR A 26 8.19 -1.41 -6.18
CA THR A 26 8.87 -1.97 -7.35
C THR A 26 8.33 -1.26 -8.58
N LEU A 27 9.21 -0.53 -9.24
CA LEU A 27 8.99 0.14 -10.51
C LEU A 27 9.46 -0.77 -11.64
N THR A 28 8.58 -1.05 -12.59
CA THR A 28 8.86 -1.81 -13.80
C THR A 28 8.63 -0.91 -14.99
N GLN A 29 9.71 -0.41 -15.58
CA GLN A 29 9.62 0.38 -16.78
C GLN A 29 9.48 -0.54 -18.00
N THR A 30 8.46 -0.28 -18.80
CA THR A 30 8.21 -0.88 -20.10
C THR A 30 8.44 0.16 -21.20
N ALA A 31 8.28 -0.21 -22.47
CA ALA A 31 8.60 0.66 -23.60
C ALA A 31 7.76 1.94 -23.63
N ASP A 32 6.48 1.83 -23.28
CA ASP A 32 5.52 2.95 -23.36
C ASP A 32 4.94 3.33 -22.00
N ASN A 33 5.03 2.44 -21.00
CA ASN A 33 4.37 2.61 -19.70
C ASN A 33 5.29 2.26 -18.53
N VAL A 34 4.98 2.83 -17.38
CA VAL A 34 5.67 2.58 -16.11
C VAL A 34 4.70 1.90 -15.15
N LEU A 35 5.00 0.64 -14.81
CA LEU A 35 4.24 -0.12 -13.83
C LEU A 35 4.84 0.09 -12.44
N VAL A 36 4.05 0.54 -11.47
CA VAL A 36 4.47 0.64 -10.07
C VAL A 36 3.66 -0.33 -9.24
N THR A 37 4.33 -1.26 -8.57
CA THR A 37 3.70 -2.23 -7.68
C THR A 37 4.27 -2.14 -6.28
N SER A 38 3.42 -2.18 -5.26
CA SER A 38 3.85 -2.29 -3.86
C SER A 38 2.82 -3.08 -3.08
N ILE A 39 3.29 -3.95 -2.19
CA ILE A 39 2.44 -4.76 -1.33
C ILE A 39 2.97 -4.62 0.08
N PHE A 40 2.14 -4.09 0.98
CA PHE A 40 2.47 -3.99 2.39
C PHE A 40 1.25 -4.26 3.25
N SER A 41 1.49 -4.68 4.49
CA SER A 41 0.44 -4.96 5.46
C SER A 41 0.54 -4.01 6.63
N VAL A 42 -0.59 -3.44 7.05
CA VAL A 42 -0.68 -2.60 8.24
C VAL A 42 -1.65 -3.21 9.24
N LYS A 43 -1.40 -3.04 10.54
CA LYS A 43 -2.35 -3.48 11.56
C LYS A 43 -3.48 -2.47 11.65
N LEU A 44 -4.71 -2.94 11.71
CA LEU A 44 -5.88 -2.09 11.87
C LEU A 44 -5.85 -1.34 13.22
N GLU A 45 -5.29 -2.00 14.25
CA GLU A 45 -5.12 -1.43 15.59
C GLU A 45 -4.26 -0.16 15.59
N ASP A 46 -3.22 -0.07 14.74
CA ASP A 46 -2.35 1.11 14.64
C ASP A 46 -3.09 2.37 14.17
N TYR A 47 -4.22 2.17 13.48
CA TYR A 47 -5.10 3.22 12.97
C TYR A 47 -6.37 3.39 13.81
N GLN A 48 -6.35 2.90 15.06
CA GLN A 48 -7.50 2.89 15.98
C GLN A 48 -8.75 2.19 15.44
N ILE A 49 -8.60 1.34 14.43
CA ILE A 49 -9.69 0.50 13.94
C ILE A 49 -9.78 -0.69 14.88
N LYS A 50 -10.59 -0.52 15.94
CA LYS A 50 -10.93 -1.61 16.85
C LYS A 50 -11.79 -2.61 16.09
N VAL A 51 -11.25 -3.79 15.83
CA VAL A 51 -12.03 -4.92 15.32
C VAL A 51 -12.85 -5.49 16.48
N PRO A 52 -14.20 -5.39 16.45
CA PRO A 52 -15.04 -5.98 17.50
C PRO A 52 -14.81 -7.50 17.59
N ASN A 53 -14.79 -8.06 18.79
CA ASN A 53 -14.61 -9.51 19.00
C ASN A 53 -15.62 -10.37 18.21
N ILE A 54 -16.82 -9.85 17.95
CA ILE A 54 -17.87 -10.51 17.16
C ILE A 54 -17.45 -10.73 15.69
N VAL A 55 -16.56 -9.91 15.15
CA VAL A 55 -16.11 -9.99 13.75
C VAL A 55 -14.63 -10.36 13.60
N LYS A 56 -13.91 -10.66 14.70
CA LYS A 56 -12.51 -11.14 14.68
C LYS A 56 -12.29 -12.41 13.86
N GLY A 57 -13.33 -13.20 13.60
CA GLY A 57 -13.27 -14.35 12.69
C GLY A 57 -13.62 -14.06 11.23
N LYS A 58 -14.15 -12.86 10.93
CA LYS A 58 -14.58 -12.44 9.59
C LYS A 58 -13.67 -11.38 8.97
N ILE A 59 -12.90 -10.66 9.79
CA ILE A 59 -12.05 -9.55 9.38
C ILE A 59 -10.62 -9.86 9.85
N ALA A 60 -9.66 -9.73 8.95
CA ALA A 60 -8.25 -9.89 9.28
C ALA A 60 -7.77 -8.73 10.15
N ASP A 61 -6.99 -9.00 11.20
CA ASP A 61 -6.40 -7.97 12.08
C ASP A 61 -5.42 -7.02 11.34
N THR A 62 -4.98 -7.45 10.16
CA THR A 62 -4.11 -6.70 9.27
C THR A 62 -4.82 -6.39 7.95
N ALA A 63 -4.72 -5.13 7.52
CA ALA A 63 -5.08 -4.74 6.17
C ALA A 63 -3.88 -4.95 5.25
N LYS A 64 -4.07 -5.72 4.18
CA LYS A 64 -3.09 -5.88 3.10
C LYS A 64 -3.38 -4.86 2.00
N ILE A 65 -2.51 -3.87 1.87
CA ILE A 65 -2.59 -2.86 0.82
C ILE A 65 -1.81 -3.40 -0.38
N ASN A 66 -2.49 -3.51 -1.52
CA ASN A 66 -1.87 -3.81 -2.81
C ASN A 66 -1.99 -2.55 -3.67
N LEU A 67 -0.88 -1.88 -3.92
CA LEU A 67 -0.79 -0.75 -4.82
C LEU A 67 -0.31 -1.25 -6.18
N LYS A 68 -1.08 -0.95 -7.21
CA LYS A 68 -0.70 -1.14 -8.60
C LYS A 68 -1.08 0.13 -9.34
N PHE A 69 -0.08 0.86 -9.80
CA PHE A 69 -0.26 2.01 -10.67
C PHE A 69 0.28 1.66 -12.05
N ASP A 70 -0.56 1.87 -13.05
CA ASP A 70 -0.16 1.88 -14.45
C ASP A 70 -0.04 3.36 -14.83
N LEU A 71 1.19 3.81 -15.06
CA LEU A 71 1.49 5.18 -15.42
C LEU A 71 1.83 5.21 -16.90
N GLU A 72 0.98 5.87 -17.67
CA GLU A 72 1.15 6.07 -19.10
C GLU A 72 1.72 7.48 -19.31
N GLU A 73 2.68 7.64 -20.22
CA GLU A 73 3.16 8.97 -20.58
C GLU A 73 2.00 9.71 -21.27
N LYS A 74 1.52 10.78 -20.64
CA LYS A 74 0.39 11.55 -21.17
C LYS A 74 0.85 12.30 -22.42
N LYS A 75 0.52 11.75 -23.59
CA LYS A 75 0.69 12.39 -24.90
C LYS A 75 -0.05 13.72 -25.02
#